data_AF-A0A0P4UYC9-F1
#
_entry.id   AF-A0A0P4UYC9-F1
#
_cell.length_a   1.000
_cell.length_b   1.000
_cell.length_c   1.000
_cell.angle_alpha   90.00
_cell.angle_beta   90.00
_cell.angle_gamma   90.00
#
_symmetry.space_group_name_H-M   'P 1'
#
loop_
_entity.id
_entity.type
_entity.pdbx_description
1 polymer ?
#
loop_
_entity_poly.entity_id
_entity_poly.type
_entity_poly.pdbx_seq_one_letter_code
_entity_poly.pdbx_strand_id
1 'polypeptide(L)' 'MGIDVEDAKLAEVTRIYEGQSLYIEFSGNAYVNEFLIPNFYFHLVTAYDILRMAGLPIGKRDYMMHLVPLIRKE' A
#
# COMPACT_ATOMS: atom_id res chain seq x y z
N MET A 1 18.23 -12.19 18.02
CA MET A 1 18.25 -12.85 16.70
C MET A 1 17.82 -11.80 15.69
N GLY A 2 18.78 -10.99 15.22
CA GLY A 2 18.51 -9.99 14.19
C GLY A 2 18.59 -10.69 12.84
N ILE A 3 17.54 -10.57 12.03
CA ILE A 3 17.61 -10.99 10.64
C ILE A 3 18.37 -9.88 9.92
N ASP A 4 19.57 -10.20 9.46
CA ASP A 4 20.35 -9.31 8.61
C ASP A 4 19.76 -9.40 7.20
N VAL A 5 18.95 -8.40 6.84
CA VAL A 5 18.31 -8.30 5.53
C VAL A 5 19.05 -7.21 4.78
N GLU A 6 19.91 -7.59 3.84
CA GLU A 6 20.51 -6.65 2.92
C GLU A 6 19.48 -6.20 1.88
N ASP A 7 19.39 -4.89 1.64
CA ASP A 7 18.49 -4.28 0.64
C ASP A 7 18.82 -4.68 -0.81
N ALA A 8 19.88 -5.46 -1.03
CA ALA A 8 20.33 -5.93 -2.33
C ALA A 8 19.20 -6.62 -3.14
N LYS A 9 18.26 -7.30 -2.46
CA LYS A 9 17.11 -7.93 -3.13
C LYS A 9 16.07 -6.93 -3.65
N LEU A 10 16.01 -5.71 -3.13
CA LEU A 10 15.04 -4.70 -3.60
C LEU A 10 15.42 -4.12 -4.97
N ALA A 11 16.67 -4.28 -5.40
CA ALA A 11 17.14 -3.86 -6.72
C ALA A 11 16.96 -4.95 -7.79
N GLU A 12 16.77 -6.21 -7.39
CA GLU A 12 16.58 -7.34 -8.31
C GLU A 12 15.23 -7.22 -9.03
N VAL A 13 15.27 -7.32 -10.37
CA VAL A 13 14.07 -7.29 -11.21
C VAL A 13 13.42 -8.67 -11.21
N THR A 14 12.19 -8.74 -10.75
CA THR A 14 11.36 -9.94 -10.72
C THR A 14 10.21 -9.82 -11.73
N ARG A 15 9.86 -10.94 -12.37
CA ARG A 15 8.69 -11.06 -13.25
C ARG A 15 7.46 -11.44 -12.45
N ILE A 16 6.44 -10.60 -12.50
CA ILE A 16 5.11 -10.89 -11.98
C ILE A 16 4.23 -11.24 -13.17
N TYR A 17 3.71 -12.47 -13.20
CA TYR A 17 2.87 -12.96 -14.28
C TYR A 17 1.42 -12.58 -14.04
N GLU A 18 0.81 -11.89 -15.00
CA GLU A 18 -0.60 -11.52 -15.01
C GLU A 18 -1.32 -12.43 -16.03
N GLY A 19 -1.64 -13.65 -15.61
CA GLY A 19 -2.24 -14.68 -16.46
C GLY A 19 -1.22 -15.48 -17.30
N GLN A 20 -1.71 -16.17 -18.34
CA GLN A 20 -0.92 -17.22 -19.03
C GLN A 20 0.17 -16.70 -19.97
N SER A 21 0.09 -15.44 -20.43
CA SER A 21 1.00 -14.91 -21.46
C SER A 21 1.50 -13.49 -21.21
N LEU A 22 1.11 -12.84 -20.11
CA LEU A 22 1.53 -11.48 -19.79
C LEU A 22 2.34 -11.49 -18.50
N TYR A 23 3.42 -10.72 -18.48
CA TYR A 23 4.19 -10.46 -17.27
C TYR A 23 4.61 -9.01 -17.24
N ILE A 24 4.81 -8.51 -16.03
CA ILE A 24 5.39 -7.18 -15.78
C ILE A 24 6.67 -7.40 -14.95
N GLU A 25 7.71 -6.66 -15.30
CA GLU A 25 8.99 -6.69 -14.60
C GLU A 25 9.07 -5.51 -13.62
N PHE A 26 9.35 -5.81 -12.35
CA PHE A 26 9.57 -4.79 -11.32
C PHE A 26 10.81 -5.13 -10.50
N SER A 27 11.60 -4.11 -10.17
CA SER A 27 12.45 -4.20 -8.97
C SER A 27 11.58 -4.22 -7.72
N GLY A 28 12.09 -4.72 -6.59
CA GLY A 28 11.35 -4.65 -5.31
C GLY A 28 10.90 -3.23 -4.96
N ASN A 29 11.75 -2.23 -5.17
CA ASN A 29 11.40 -0.82 -4.98
C ASN A 29 10.27 -0.35 -5.92
N ALA A 30 10.36 -0.69 -7.21
CA ALA A 30 9.33 -0.30 -8.17
C ALA A 30 8.00 -1.01 -7.87
N TYR A 31 8.04 -2.28 -7.49
CA TYR A 31 6.85 -3.02 -7.08
C TYR A 31 6.14 -2.35 -5.91
N VAL A 32 6.88 -1.99 -4.85
CA VAL A 32 6.27 -1.35 -3.67
C VAL A 32 5.69 0.02 -4.02
N ASN A 33 6.47 0.88 -4.68
CA ASN A 33 6.10 2.29 -4.88
C ASN A 33 5.09 2.48 -6.02
N GLU A 34 5.22 1.73 -7.12
CA GLU A 34 4.44 1.96 -8.34
C GLU A 34 3.23 1.02 -8.44
N PHE A 35 3.30 -0.16 -7.84
CA PHE A 35 2.22 -1.15 -7.91
C PHE A 35 1.48 -1.30 -6.58
N LEU A 36 2.17 -1.72 -5.51
CA LEU A 36 1.54 -2.10 -4.26
C LEU A 36 0.89 -0.90 -3.55
N ILE A 37 1.63 0.20 -3.36
CA ILE A 37 1.13 1.38 -2.64
C ILE A 37 -0.10 2.00 -3.34
N PRO A 38 -0.10 2.26 -4.66
CA PRO A 38 -1.27 2.79 -5.35
C PRO A 38 -2.49 1.86 -5.27
N ASN A 39 -2.30 0.56 -5.49
CA ASN A 39 -3.39 -0.42 -5.40
C ASN A 39 -3.98 -0.50 -3.99
N PHE A 40 -3.12 -0.50 -2.96
CA PHE A 40 -3.55 -0.51 -1.57
C PHE A 40 -4.43 0.69 -1.25
N TYR A 41 -4.00 1.91 -1.58
CA TYR A 41 -4.79 3.11 -1.32
C TYR A 41 -6.06 3.19 -2.16
N PHE A 42 -6.05 2.70 -3.40
CA PHE A 42 -7.24 2.61 -4.24
C PHE A 42 -8.33 1.75 -3.59
N HIS A 43 -7.98 0.55 -3.11
CA HIS A 43 -8.95 -0.32 -2.43
C HIS A 43 -9.37 0.22 -1.07
N LEU A 44 -8.45 0.80 -0.31
CA LEU A 44 -8.75 1.39 1.00
C LEU A 44 -9.74 2.56 0.89
N VAL A 45 -9.51 3.49 -0.04
CA VAL A 45 -10.43 4.63 -0.24
C VAL A 45 -11.77 4.17 -0.82
N THR A 46 -11.75 3.18 -1.72
CA THR A 46 -12.99 2.59 -2.28
C THR A 46 -13.85 1.96 -1.18
N ALA A 47 -13.24 1.21 -0.25
CA ALA A 47 -13.96 0.64 0.89
C ALA A 47 -14.52 1.74 1.82
N TYR A 48 -13.74 2.78 2.10
CA TYR A 48 -14.19 3.96 2.84
C TYR A 48 -15.40 4.62 2.16
N ASP A 49 -15.36 4.81 0.84
CA ASP A 49 -16.44 5.45 0.08
C ASP A 49 -17.71 4.62 0.05
N ILE A 50 -17.61 3.29 -0.12
CA ILE A 50 -18.76 2.38 -0.06
C ILE A 50 -19.43 2.45 1.31
N LEU A 51 -18.66 2.37 2.39
CA LEU A 51 -19.19 2.42 3.76
C LEU A 51 -19.84 3.78 4.06
N ARG A 52 -19.21 4.87 3.62
CA ARG A 52 -19.76 6.22 3.79
C ARG A 52 -21.03 6.44 2.96
N MET A 53 -21.08 5.91 1.74
CA MET A 53 -22.28 5.91 0.89
C MET A 53 -23.42 5.12 1.55
N ALA A 54 -23.11 3.99 2.21
CA ALA A 54 -24.09 3.18 2.94
C ALA A 54 -24.60 3.83 4.25
N GLY A 55 -24.18 5.06 4.56
CA GLY A 55 -24.65 5.82 5.72
C GLY A 55 -23.83 5.59 6.99
N LEU A 56 -22.69 4.89 6.93
CA LEU A 56 -21.81 4.77 8.09
C LEU A 56 -21.21 6.14 8.44
N PRO A 57 -21.23 6.58 9.72
CA PRO A 57 -20.79 7.91 10.13
C PRO A 57 -19.25 8.01 10.24
N ILE A 58 -18.53 7.58 9.20
CA ILE A 58 -17.06 7.72 9.08
C ILE A 58 -16.71 8.92 8.21
N GLY A 59 -15.61 9.60 8.51
CA GLY A 59 -15.11 10.74 7.75
C GLY A 59 -13.60 10.72 7.53
N LYS A 60 -13.07 11.82 6.99
CA LYS A 60 -11.62 11.95 6.72
C LYS A 60 -10.75 11.70 7.96
N ARG A 61 -11.22 12.07 9.16
CA ARG A 61 -10.47 11.84 10.40
C ARG A 61 -10.27 10.35 10.68
N ASP A 62 -11.30 9.53 10.44
CA ASP A 62 -11.24 8.08 10.60
C ASP A 62 -10.25 7.45 9.61
N TYR A 63 -10.25 7.93 8.35
CA TYR A 63 -9.27 7.51 7.35
C TYR A 63 -7.82 7.87 7.76
N MET A 64 -7.62 9.03 8.41
CA MET A 64 -6.30 9.52 8.83
C MET A 64 -5.85 9.02 10.23
N MET A 65 -6.53 8.04 10.84
CA MET A 65 -6.20 7.56 12.19
C MET A 65 -4.77 7.05 12.35
N HIS A 66 -4.13 6.59 11.27
CA HIS A 66 -2.72 6.17 11.28
C HIS A 66 -1.75 7.31 11.68
N LEU A 67 -2.17 8.58 11.62
CA LEU A 67 -1.37 9.72 12.07
C LEU A 67 -1.48 9.98 13.58
N VAL A 68 -2.42 9.36 14.30
CA VAL A 68 -2.63 9.60 15.73
C VAL A 68 -1.34 9.46 16.56
N PRO A 69 -0.48 8.44 16.36
CA PRO A 69 0.78 8.32 17.09
C PRO A 69 1.80 9.42 16.81
N LEU A 70 1.63 10.20 15.74
CA LEU A 70 2.54 11.27 15.33
C LEU A 70 2.14 12.64 15.87
N ILE A 71 0.92 12.78 16.43
CA ILE A 71 0.45 14.04 17.02
C ILE A 71 1.31 14.34 18.27
N ARG A 72 1.78 15.59 18.38
CA ARG A 72 2.51 16.11 19.54
C ARG A 72 1.75 17.32 20.08
N LYS A 73 1.76 17.49 21.40
CA LYS A 73 1.30 18.71 22.06
C LYS A 73 2.52 19.52 22.47
N GLU A 74 2.44 20.84 22.31
CA GLU A 74 3.36 21.78 22.95
C GLU A 74 3.14 21.82 24.47
#